data_AF-A0A6P6MHS5-F1
#
_entry.id   AF-A0A6P6MHS5-F1
#
_cell.length_a   1.000
_cell.length_b   1.000
_cell.length_c   1.000
_cell.angle_alpha   90.00
_cell.angle_beta   90.00
_cell.angle_gamma   90.00
#
_symmetry.space_group_name_H-M   'P 1'
#
loop_
_entity.id
_entity.type
_entity.pdbx_description
1 polymer ?
#
loop_
_entity_poly.entity_id
_entity_poly.type
_entity_poly.pdbx_seq_one_letter_code
_entity_poly.pdbx_strand_id
1 'polypeptide(L)'
;MMDILTCILRPLLIMMVADGLIVHGPSGPLVAPLGSSVVLPCYVDELLSMEDLEVEWRRKGSETLVHVYKDGKSRPESQHQDYHDRAHFFTDQIQHGNFSLRLDNLMPEDEGKYTCKVYSQKDSGETVVQIKHERLLVSGSDRSVSAYDDEDVTLNCSVDSHITPEHIEKVSWIRTDGGILVLLFKNNKTFPDSSHERYRDRVEFFTAEIPKGNFSLRLKSVRTEDKKVYMCKVFAGGLSANATVVLERLGFSSWHIAVLFFCFTAGSGAVLLLLSLIYCRSNNTVSTSNKIWNLQLSLVFCPNICMFLAFILWGFTEGSLSETITCCALYFLRPVMLIWAMPYLKYLQDILKTWIKFFKITRELAIFTVVFYSVIFTYGWRKRAHLDWSGVYFGIVVLLCLILSRGFKNQRWILVCVYLCSPFQLFQLFQLFLMYSFGYPSLGHLIVVMVLSLLQIFIFFLPRLQAKFKFLRHRWITLFGIITITLLDFILLIYVLRAILEREKECWEWIRVILFIEVLKLIVIFKANVQVSRCNEIMYMFGAVGVILLSSVTLTAELILKARNGERVLNDLGVIVFPSECVFALYWLALQMHAYWKIVTTGFTQNLPHRSHLRSTTEDHETENLSAPDPDV
;
A
#
# COMPACT_ATOMS: atom_id res chain seq x y z
N MET A 1 -32.13 -96.82 6.86
CA MET A 1 -31.13 -96.76 7.96
C MET A 1 -29.72 -96.53 7.40
N MET A 2 -29.55 -95.61 6.43
CA MET A 2 -28.24 -95.14 5.97
C MET A 2 -28.17 -93.61 5.78
N ASP A 3 -29.29 -92.88 5.92
CA ASP A 3 -29.32 -91.41 5.80
C ASP A 3 -29.27 -90.67 7.15
N ILE A 4 -29.35 -91.38 8.27
CA ILE A 4 -29.20 -90.78 9.62
C ILE A 4 -27.72 -90.79 10.03
N LEU A 5 -26.94 -91.76 9.57
CA LEU A 5 -25.51 -91.89 9.90
C LEU A 5 -24.66 -90.81 9.18
N THR A 6 -25.05 -90.41 7.97
CA THR A 6 -24.41 -89.34 7.18
C THR A 6 -24.70 -87.93 7.73
N CYS A 7 -25.85 -87.72 8.38
CA CYS A 7 -26.17 -86.45 9.06
C CYS A 7 -25.47 -86.29 10.42
N ILE A 8 -25.05 -87.38 11.07
CA ILE A 8 -24.35 -87.36 12.37
C ILE A 8 -22.81 -87.35 12.19
N LEU A 9 -22.29 -87.85 11.07
CA LEU A 9 -20.84 -87.90 10.80
C LEU A 9 -20.27 -86.64 10.11
N ARG A 10 -21.11 -85.81 9.47
CA ARG A 10 -20.65 -84.57 8.80
C ARG A 10 -20.29 -83.41 9.75
N PRO A 11 -20.90 -83.24 10.95
CA PRO A 11 -20.44 -82.27 11.94
C PRO A 11 -19.22 -82.75 12.73
N LEU A 12 -19.01 -84.08 12.85
CA LEU A 12 -17.86 -84.64 13.56
C LEU A 12 -16.54 -84.51 12.78
N LEU A 13 -16.59 -84.39 11.45
CA LEU A 13 -15.39 -84.18 10.62
C LEU A 13 -14.92 -82.70 10.59
N ILE A 14 -15.70 -81.77 11.16
CA ILE A 14 -15.35 -80.33 11.24
C ILE A 14 -14.64 -80.01 12.58
N MET A 15 -14.54 -80.97 13.51
CA MET A 15 -13.92 -80.81 14.83
C MET A 15 -12.47 -81.34 14.93
N MET A 16 -11.73 -81.24 13.84
CA MET A 16 -10.27 -81.43 13.82
C MET A 16 -9.61 -80.15 13.29
N VAL A 17 -9.87 -79.01 13.92
CA VAL A 17 -8.86 -77.95 13.96
C VAL A 17 -7.94 -78.37 15.09
N ALA A 18 -6.72 -78.79 14.78
CA ALA A 18 -5.69 -78.89 15.80
C ALA A 18 -5.59 -77.50 16.45
N ASP A 19 -5.94 -77.38 17.73
CA ASP A 19 -5.68 -76.16 18.49
C ASP A 19 -4.16 -75.96 18.45
N GLY A 20 -3.73 -75.01 17.61
CA GLY A 20 -2.35 -74.58 17.48
C GLY A 20 -1.92 -73.76 18.70
N LEU A 21 -0.61 -73.68 18.97
CA LEU A 21 -0.07 -72.88 20.07
C LEU A 21 -0.47 -71.41 19.88
N ILE A 22 -1.16 -70.83 20.86
CA ILE A 22 -1.60 -69.43 20.79
C ILE A 22 -0.45 -68.54 21.27
N VAL A 23 0.08 -67.72 20.36
CA VAL A 23 1.13 -66.74 20.65
C VAL A 23 0.52 -65.33 20.63
N HIS A 24 0.66 -64.63 21.76
CA HIS A 24 0.18 -63.28 21.94
C HIS A 24 1.20 -62.25 21.47
N GLY A 25 0.70 -61.19 20.84
CA GLY A 25 1.46 -60.01 20.46
C GLY A 25 0.66 -58.72 20.74
N PRO A 26 1.19 -57.55 20.39
CA PRO A 26 0.51 -56.29 20.60
C PRO A 26 -0.72 -56.15 19.71
N SER A 27 -1.78 -55.53 20.24
CA SER A 27 -3.03 -55.28 19.49
C SER A 27 -2.91 -54.22 18.39
N GLY A 28 -1.77 -53.52 18.30
CA GLY A 28 -1.53 -52.43 17.35
C GLY A 28 -0.05 -52.19 17.07
N PRO A 29 0.28 -51.26 16.15
CA PRO A 29 1.66 -50.95 15.82
C PRO A 29 2.38 -50.29 17.00
N LEU A 30 3.66 -50.61 17.15
CA LEU A 30 4.56 -49.99 18.12
C LEU A 30 5.19 -48.76 17.48
N VAL A 31 5.09 -47.61 18.16
CA VAL A 31 5.66 -46.34 17.72
C VAL A 31 6.80 -45.96 18.65
N ALA A 32 7.98 -45.67 18.09
CA ALA A 32 9.14 -45.26 18.86
C ALA A 32 10.01 -44.24 18.09
N PRO A 33 10.73 -43.34 18.78
CA PRO A 33 11.70 -42.43 18.16
C PRO A 33 12.87 -43.19 17.52
N LEU A 34 13.46 -42.62 16.47
CA LEU A 34 14.72 -43.12 15.92
C LEU A 34 15.85 -43.03 16.95
N GLY A 35 16.76 -44.00 16.94
CA GLY A 35 17.85 -44.14 17.92
C GLY A 35 17.44 -44.67 19.29
N SER A 36 16.14 -44.82 19.56
CA SER A 36 15.63 -45.41 20.80
C SER A 36 15.60 -46.95 20.74
N SER A 37 15.22 -47.59 21.85
CA SER A 37 15.00 -49.03 21.93
C SER A 37 13.50 -49.33 21.95
N VAL A 38 13.06 -50.35 21.20
CA VAL A 38 11.67 -50.79 21.16
C VAL A 38 11.58 -52.25 21.59
N VAL A 39 10.56 -52.59 22.40
CA VAL A 39 10.28 -53.96 22.81
C VAL A 39 9.12 -54.48 21.98
N LEU A 40 9.35 -55.58 21.25
CA LEU A 40 8.35 -56.29 20.47
C LEU A 40 7.76 -57.42 21.34
N PRO A 41 6.50 -57.29 21.81
CA PRO A 41 5.89 -58.30 22.65
C PRO A 41 5.65 -59.61 21.89
N CYS A 42 6.05 -60.73 22.49
CA CYS A 42 5.70 -62.07 22.06
C CYS A 42 5.66 -62.97 23.29
N TYR A 43 4.52 -63.57 23.61
CA TYR A 43 4.40 -64.43 24.78
C TYR A 43 3.30 -65.48 24.63
N VAL A 44 3.32 -66.50 25.47
CA VAL A 44 2.32 -67.56 25.57
C VAL A 44 1.83 -67.65 27.01
N ASP A 45 0.59 -68.07 27.22
CA ASP A 45 0.01 -68.25 28.56
C ASP A 45 0.40 -69.60 29.20
N GLU A 46 0.88 -70.55 28.39
CA GLU A 46 1.22 -71.91 28.81
C GLU A 46 2.73 -72.09 29.08
N LEU A 47 3.09 -72.91 30.08
CA LEU A 47 4.48 -73.28 30.34
C LEU A 47 4.96 -74.32 29.33
N LEU A 48 5.91 -73.95 28.47
CA LEU A 48 6.50 -74.83 27.45
C LEU A 48 7.73 -75.57 28.00
N SER A 49 7.97 -76.78 27.50
CA SER A 49 9.21 -77.53 27.79
C SER A 49 10.40 -76.84 27.13
N MET A 50 11.46 -76.58 27.88
CA MET A 50 12.67 -75.90 27.39
C MET A 50 13.53 -76.77 26.46
N GLU A 51 13.36 -78.10 26.49
CA GLU A 51 14.23 -79.05 25.78
C GLU A 51 14.10 -78.94 24.25
N ASP A 52 12.93 -78.56 23.74
CA ASP A 52 12.64 -78.41 22.30
C ASP A 52 12.00 -77.05 21.96
N LEU A 53 12.19 -76.05 22.83
CA LEU A 53 11.71 -74.70 22.57
C LEU A 53 12.63 -74.02 21.56
N GLU A 54 12.05 -73.64 20.42
CA GLU A 54 12.70 -72.79 19.42
C GLU A 54 11.84 -71.54 19.18
N VAL A 55 12.44 -70.36 19.32
CA VAL A 55 11.76 -69.09 19.04
C VAL A 55 12.53 -68.31 18.00
N GLU A 56 11.86 -68.00 16.89
CA GLU A 56 12.43 -67.24 15.79
C GLU A 56 11.74 -65.87 15.66
N TRP A 57 12.54 -64.81 15.60
CA TRP A 57 12.09 -63.51 15.13
C TRP A 57 12.61 -63.27 13.71
N ARG A 58 11.69 -63.06 12.77
CA ARG A 58 12.00 -62.80 11.35
C ARG A 58 11.28 -61.55 10.86
N ARG A 59 11.83 -60.86 9.86
CA ARG A 59 11.10 -59.79 9.18
C ARG A 59 10.07 -60.41 8.24
N LYS A 60 8.80 -60.02 8.39
CA LYS A 60 7.66 -60.64 7.69
C LYS A 60 7.80 -60.47 6.17
N GLY A 61 7.77 -61.59 5.44
CA GLY A 61 7.91 -61.61 3.97
C GLY A 61 9.36 -61.62 3.47
N SER A 62 10.33 -61.87 4.37
CA SER A 62 11.75 -62.03 4.03
C SER A 62 12.38 -63.15 4.84
N GLU A 63 13.51 -63.69 4.37
CA GLU A 63 14.32 -64.66 5.11
C GLU A 63 15.25 -64.02 6.15
N THR A 64 15.14 -62.70 6.37
CA THR A 64 15.99 -61.96 7.30
C THR A 64 15.69 -62.37 8.75
N LEU A 65 16.62 -63.12 9.34
CA LEU A 65 16.58 -63.53 10.74
C LEU A 65 17.00 -62.37 11.65
N VAL A 66 16.10 -61.95 12.51
CA VAL A 66 16.32 -60.85 13.47
C VAL A 66 16.99 -61.40 14.72
N HIS A 67 16.47 -62.50 15.27
CA HIS A 67 17.11 -63.24 16.36
C HIS A 67 16.49 -64.64 16.51
N VAL A 68 17.21 -65.56 17.15
CA VAL A 68 16.73 -66.91 17.43
C VAL A 68 17.17 -67.40 18.81
N TYR A 69 16.26 -68.10 19.48
CA TYR A 69 16.53 -68.87 20.69
C TYR A 69 16.36 -70.35 20.36
N LYS A 70 17.40 -71.16 20.58
CA LYS A 70 17.44 -72.59 20.24
C LYS A 70 18.45 -73.33 21.10
N ASP A 71 18.18 -74.60 21.40
CA ASP A 71 19.01 -75.48 22.25
C ASP A 71 19.25 -74.88 23.65
N GLY A 72 18.22 -74.24 24.21
CA GLY A 72 18.27 -73.61 25.53
C GLY A 72 19.12 -72.34 25.61
N LYS A 73 19.54 -71.75 24.48
CA LYS A 73 20.38 -70.55 24.44
C LYS A 73 19.92 -69.53 23.41
N SER A 74 20.13 -68.25 23.73
CA SER A 74 20.04 -67.17 22.75
C SER A 74 21.25 -67.22 21.82
N ARG A 75 21.03 -67.05 20.51
CA ARG A 75 22.05 -67.20 19.45
C ARG A 75 22.30 -65.86 18.71
N PRO A 76 22.98 -64.88 19.32
CA PRO A 76 23.30 -63.62 18.66
C PRO A 76 24.16 -63.81 17.40
N GLU A 77 24.98 -64.86 17.35
CA GLU A 77 25.82 -65.22 16.19
C GLU A 77 25.04 -65.55 14.91
N SER A 78 23.73 -65.85 15.04
CA SER A 78 22.85 -66.18 13.91
C SER A 78 22.09 -64.96 13.37
N GLN A 79 22.26 -63.78 13.98
CA GLN A 79 21.56 -62.57 13.55
C GLN A 79 22.01 -62.14 12.15
N HIS A 80 21.07 -61.62 11.35
CA HIS A 80 21.43 -60.90 10.14
C HIS A 80 22.28 -59.68 10.49
N GLN A 81 23.18 -59.28 9.58
CA GLN A 81 24.14 -58.19 9.79
C GLN A 81 23.49 -56.89 10.28
N ASP A 82 22.27 -56.59 9.81
CA ASP A 82 21.53 -55.39 10.18
C ASP A 82 21.07 -55.38 11.65
N TYR A 83 20.92 -56.55 12.28
CA TYR A 83 20.41 -56.71 13.65
C TYR A 83 21.50 -57.11 14.67
N HIS A 84 22.73 -57.34 14.20
CA HIS A 84 23.87 -57.73 15.03
C HIS A 84 24.08 -56.77 16.20
N ASP A 85 24.18 -57.31 17.41
CA ASP A 85 24.31 -56.57 18.69
C ASP A 85 23.16 -55.61 19.03
N ARG A 86 22.07 -55.61 18.26
CA ARG A 86 20.92 -54.72 18.44
C ARG A 86 19.67 -55.44 18.90
N ALA A 87 19.48 -56.70 18.51
CA ALA A 87 18.31 -57.49 18.87
C ALA A 87 18.63 -58.43 20.05
N HIS A 88 17.83 -58.35 21.13
CA HIS A 88 18.10 -59.07 22.38
C HIS A 88 16.83 -59.70 22.94
N PHE A 89 16.90 -60.97 23.35
CA PHE A 89 15.84 -61.60 24.14
C PHE A 89 15.97 -61.25 25.63
N PHE A 90 14.84 -61.23 26.33
CA PHE A 90 14.80 -61.25 27.80
C PHE A 90 15.00 -62.69 28.30
N THR A 91 16.24 -63.17 28.29
CA THR A 91 16.56 -64.59 28.52
C THR A 91 16.05 -65.16 29.85
N ASP A 92 15.94 -64.33 30.88
CA ASP A 92 15.40 -64.67 32.21
C ASP A 92 13.87 -64.87 32.22
N GLN A 93 13.18 -64.34 31.20
CA GLN A 93 11.73 -64.38 31.05
C GLN A 93 11.24 -65.50 30.11
N ILE A 94 12.15 -66.14 29.36
CA ILE A 94 11.81 -67.22 28.41
C ILE A 94 11.16 -68.41 29.12
N GLN A 95 11.68 -68.80 30.29
CA GLN A 95 11.10 -69.88 31.11
C GLN A 95 9.68 -69.58 31.62
N HIS A 96 9.26 -68.32 31.57
CA HIS A 96 7.92 -67.85 31.95
C HIS A 96 7.01 -67.62 30.73
N GLY A 97 7.41 -68.10 29.54
CA GLY A 97 6.62 -67.97 28.31
C GLY A 97 6.73 -66.60 27.63
N ASN A 98 7.65 -65.72 28.07
CA ASN A 98 7.85 -64.42 27.45
C ASN A 98 9.07 -64.44 26.52
N PHE A 99 8.79 -64.32 25.23
CA PHE A 99 9.76 -64.35 24.14
C PHE A 99 9.88 -62.98 23.44
N SER A 100 9.56 -61.92 24.17
CA SER A 100 9.65 -60.55 23.65
C SER A 100 11.08 -60.21 23.25
N LEU A 101 11.21 -59.42 22.19
CA LEU A 101 12.49 -58.99 21.64
C LEU A 101 12.69 -57.49 21.88
N ARG A 102 13.82 -57.12 22.48
CA ARG A 102 14.26 -55.72 22.53
C ARG A 102 15.15 -55.44 21.31
N LEU A 103 14.77 -54.46 20.50
CA LEU A 103 15.56 -53.94 19.39
C LEU A 103 16.12 -52.56 19.75
N ASP A 104 17.44 -52.45 19.81
CA ASP A 104 18.17 -51.23 20.17
C ASP A 104 18.54 -50.38 18.93
N ASN A 105 18.67 -49.07 19.15
CA ASN A 105 19.07 -48.08 18.15
C ASN A 105 18.20 -48.14 16.89
N LEU A 106 16.90 -47.91 17.02
CA LEU A 106 15.92 -48.02 15.93
C LEU A 106 16.29 -47.12 14.74
N MET A 107 16.36 -47.67 13.53
CA MET A 107 16.68 -46.96 12.29
C MET A 107 15.45 -46.88 11.36
N PRO A 108 15.40 -45.94 10.39
CA PRO A 108 14.30 -45.86 9.43
C PRO A 108 14.03 -47.18 8.68
N GLU A 109 15.09 -47.96 8.42
CA GLU A 109 15.04 -49.23 7.71
C GLU A 109 14.37 -50.35 8.50
N ASP A 110 14.25 -50.19 9.83
CA ASP A 110 13.56 -51.13 10.73
C ASP A 110 12.03 -50.93 10.73
N GLU A 111 11.51 -49.91 10.05
CA GLU A 111 10.07 -49.79 9.84
C GLU A 111 9.55 -51.01 9.06
N GLY A 112 8.54 -51.69 9.59
CA GLY A 112 8.02 -52.90 8.96
C GLY A 112 7.29 -53.84 9.90
N LYS A 113 6.98 -55.03 9.38
CA LYS A 113 6.32 -56.11 10.12
C LYS A 113 7.33 -57.19 10.46
N TYR A 114 7.24 -57.72 11.67
CA TYR A 114 8.10 -58.73 12.26
C TYR A 114 7.22 -59.90 12.70
N THR A 115 7.66 -61.12 12.45
CA THR A 115 6.98 -62.34 12.88
C THR A 115 7.78 -62.96 14.02
N CYS A 116 7.12 -63.19 15.15
CA CYS A 116 7.60 -64.07 16.20
C CYS A 116 6.96 -65.44 15.97
N LYS A 117 7.77 -66.48 15.80
CA LYS A 117 7.29 -67.84 15.65
C LYS A 117 7.88 -68.72 16.74
N VAL A 118 7.01 -69.38 17.48
CA VAL A 118 7.34 -70.23 18.63
C VAL A 118 7.05 -71.66 18.23
N TYR A 119 8.06 -72.53 18.35
CA TYR A 119 7.96 -73.95 18.11
C TYR A 119 8.14 -74.69 19.42
N SER A 120 7.24 -75.63 19.67
CA SER A 120 7.25 -76.59 20.79
C SER A 120 7.19 -78.01 20.24
N GLN A 121 7.47 -79.03 21.06
CA GLN A 121 7.46 -80.45 20.63
C GLN A 121 6.17 -80.86 19.90
N LYS A 122 5.03 -80.30 20.32
CA LYS A 122 3.70 -80.72 19.88
C LYS A 122 3.07 -79.77 18.87
N ASP A 123 3.56 -78.53 18.78
CA ASP A 123 2.81 -77.45 18.14
C ASP A 123 3.68 -76.23 17.80
N SER A 124 3.17 -75.34 16.95
CA SER A 124 3.79 -74.05 16.64
C SER A 124 2.76 -72.95 16.53
N GLY A 125 3.13 -71.76 17.00
CA GLY A 125 2.31 -70.56 16.92
C GLY A 125 3.10 -69.38 16.40
N GLU A 126 2.42 -68.38 15.86
CA GLU A 126 3.06 -67.13 15.45
C GLU A 126 2.22 -65.90 15.76
N THR A 127 2.91 -64.78 15.95
CA THR A 127 2.30 -63.45 16.03
C THR A 127 3.08 -62.44 15.21
N VAL A 128 2.41 -61.37 14.80
CA VAL A 128 2.98 -60.34 13.93
C VAL A 128 2.99 -59.00 14.64
N VAL A 129 4.17 -58.41 14.76
CA VAL A 129 4.39 -57.09 15.35
C VAL A 129 4.73 -56.10 14.25
N GLN A 130 4.11 -54.92 14.26
CA GLN A 130 4.44 -53.85 13.33
C GLN A 130 5.17 -52.73 14.06
N ILE A 131 6.35 -52.35 13.56
CA ILE A 131 7.09 -51.17 14.01
C ILE A 131 6.79 -50.01 13.05
N LYS A 132 6.53 -48.83 13.62
CA LYS A 132 6.53 -47.54 12.93
C LYS A 132 7.45 -46.59 13.69
N HIS A 133 8.22 -45.77 12.98
CA HIS A 133 8.95 -44.70 13.65
C HIS A 133 8.04 -43.49 13.87
N GLU A 134 8.33 -42.72 14.91
CA GLU A 134 7.63 -41.48 15.20
C GLU A 134 7.88 -40.44 14.10
N ARG A 135 6.83 -39.76 13.63
CA ARG A 135 6.90 -38.71 12.62
C ARG A 135 6.18 -37.47 13.12
N LEU A 136 6.82 -36.32 13.00
CA LEU A 136 6.19 -35.03 13.27
C LEU A 136 5.35 -34.63 12.04
N LEU A 137 4.03 -34.61 12.20
CA LEU A 137 3.11 -34.13 11.18
C LEU A 137 2.54 -32.77 11.61
N VAL A 138 2.58 -31.82 10.69
CA VAL A 138 2.01 -30.48 10.86
C VAL A 138 0.97 -30.30 9.77
N SER A 139 -0.27 -30.12 10.17
CA SER A 139 -1.38 -29.88 9.25
C SER A 139 -1.69 -28.39 9.20
N GLY A 140 -1.88 -27.87 7.99
CA GLY A 140 -2.35 -26.51 7.71
C GLY A 140 -3.64 -26.55 6.89
N SER A 141 -4.16 -25.37 6.53
CA SER A 141 -5.25 -25.30 5.57
C SER A 141 -4.71 -25.51 4.14
N ASP A 142 -5.16 -26.56 3.46
CA ASP A 142 -4.87 -26.79 2.04
C ASP A 142 -5.53 -25.73 1.12
N ARG A 143 -6.55 -25.05 1.65
CA ARG A 143 -7.24 -23.97 0.95
C ARG A 143 -6.62 -22.63 1.29
N SER A 144 -6.46 -21.79 0.28
CA SER A 144 -6.14 -20.38 0.44
C SER A 144 -7.15 -19.69 1.36
N VAL A 145 -6.66 -18.87 2.28
CA VAL A 145 -7.51 -18.04 3.14
C VAL A 145 -7.90 -16.78 2.37
N SER A 146 -9.19 -16.44 2.40
CA SER A 146 -9.72 -15.18 1.90
C SER A 146 -10.27 -14.37 3.06
N ALA A 147 -10.06 -13.05 3.01
CA ALA A 147 -10.50 -12.12 4.03
C ALA A 147 -10.86 -10.77 3.42
N TYR A 148 -11.38 -9.85 4.22
CA TYR A 148 -11.48 -8.45 3.87
C TYR A 148 -10.35 -7.65 4.52
N ASP A 149 -10.01 -6.52 3.90
CA ASP A 149 -9.13 -5.54 4.54
C ASP A 149 -9.73 -5.06 5.88
N ASP A 150 -8.89 -4.97 6.91
CA ASP A 150 -9.25 -4.73 8.32
C ASP A 150 -9.99 -5.88 9.05
N GLU A 151 -10.10 -7.06 8.44
CA GLU A 151 -10.64 -8.26 9.09
C GLU A 151 -9.55 -9.03 9.86
N ASP A 152 -9.94 -9.75 10.91
CA ASP A 152 -9.08 -10.71 11.61
C ASP A 152 -9.12 -12.07 10.91
N VAL A 153 -7.95 -12.64 10.60
CA VAL A 153 -7.84 -13.94 9.94
C VAL A 153 -7.14 -14.95 10.83
N THR A 154 -7.55 -16.21 10.69
CA THR A 154 -6.87 -17.33 11.35
C THR A 154 -6.12 -18.16 10.32
N LEU A 155 -4.81 -18.28 10.51
CA LEU A 155 -3.93 -19.14 9.72
C LEU A 155 -3.75 -20.44 10.49
N ASN A 156 -4.28 -21.53 9.95
CA ASN A 156 -4.33 -22.81 10.65
C ASN A 156 -2.95 -23.46 10.72
N CYS A 157 -2.57 -23.92 11.90
CA CYS A 157 -1.43 -24.81 12.12
C CYS A 157 -1.73 -25.73 13.30
N SER A 158 -1.84 -27.03 13.03
CA SER A 158 -2.07 -28.05 14.06
C SER A 158 -1.00 -29.13 13.98
N VAL A 159 -0.43 -29.47 15.12
CA VAL A 159 0.56 -30.55 15.29
C VAL A 159 -0.18 -31.83 15.67
N ASP A 160 0.23 -32.96 15.09
CA ASP A 160 -0.38 -34.25 15.36
C ASP A 160 -0.32 -34.65 16.86
N SER A 161 -1.38 -35.34 17.28
CA SER A 161 -1.79 -35.61 18.66
C SER A 161 -0.90 -36.59 19.44
N HIS A 162 0.00 -37.30 18.76
CA HIS A 162 0.87 -38.29 19.40
C HIS A 162 2.09 -37.66 20.11
N ILE A 163 2.41 -36.40 19.82
CA ILE A 163 3.50 -35.66 20.46
C ILE A 163 2.91 -34.79 21.57
N THR A 164 3.35 -35.00 22.82
CA THR A 164 2.88 -34.15 23.92
C THR A 164 3.43 -32.73 23.78
N PRO A 165 2.68 -31.69 24.19
CA PRO A 165 3.12 -30.29 24.10
C PRO A 165 4.47 -30.00 24.76
N GLU A 166 4.86 -30.82 25.76
CA GLU A 166 6.13 -30.73 26.47
C GLU A 166 7.34 -31.01 25.58
N HIS A 167 7.17 -31.87 24.56
CA HIS A 167 8.23 -32.17 23.58
C HIS A 167 8.29 -31.13 22.45
N ILE A 168 7.36 -30.17 22.39
CA ILE A 168 7.35 -29.09 21.39
C ILE A 168 8.23 -27.94 21.88
N GLU A 169 9.47 -27.91 21.39
CA GLU A 169 10.49 -26.95 21.80
C GLU A 169 10.22 -25.55 21.24
N LYS A 170 9.79 -25.49 19.97
CA LYS A 170 9.66 -24.23 19.22
C LYS A 170 8.63 -24.34 18.11
N VAL A 171 7.76 -23.33 18.03
CA VAL A 171 6.90 -23.08 16.87
C VAL A 171 7.13 -21.66 16.38
N SER A 172 7.44 -21.49 15.11
CA SER A 172 7.65 -20.18 14.49
C SER A 172 6.77 -20.02 13.26
N TRP A 173 6.00 -18.95 13.23
CA TRP A 173 5.35 -18.46 12.03
C TRP A 173 6.29 -17.53 11.29
N ILE A 174 6.57 -17.86 10.04
CA ILE A 174 7.54 -17.16 9.19
C ILE A 174 6.85 -16.80 7.89
N ARG A 175 7.00 -15.55 7.47
CA ARG A 175 6.61 -15.11 6.15
C ARG A 175 7.66 -15.57 5.14
N THR A 176 7.25 -16.30 4.10
CA THR A 176 8.22 -16.96 3.20
C THR A 176 8.99 -15.98 2.32
N ASP A 177 8.39 -14.83 1.98
CA ASP A 177 9.05 -13.74 1.26
C ASP A 177 9.92 -12.89 2.21
N GLY A 178 11.22 -13.18 2.18
CA GLY A 178 12.21 -12.49 3.01
C GLY A 178 12.44 -13.10 4.40
N GLY A 179 11.78 -14.21 4.73
CA GLY A 179 12.05 -14.96 5.96
C GLY A 179 11.69 -14.19 7.24
N ILE A 180 10.69 -13.31 7.17
CA ILE A 180 10.33 -12.42 8.28
C ILE A 180 9.62 -13.22 9.38
N LEU A 181 10.11 -13.10 10.61
CA LEU A 181 9.46 -13.70 11.78
C LEU A 181 8.16 -12.96 12.10
N VAL A 182 7.05 -13.69 12.02
CA VAL A 182 5.70 -13.17 12.29
C VAL A 182 5.36 -13.36 13.75
N LEU A 183 5.51 -14.58 14.28
CA LEU A 183 5.27 -14.86 15.70
C LEU A 183 6.07 -16.09 16.14
N LEU A 184 6.55 -16.06 17.38
CA LEU A 184 7.38 -17.12 17.98
C LEU A 184 6.76 -17.66 19.26
N PHE A 185 6.69 -18.98 19.35
CA PHE A 185 6.46 -19.73 20.58
C PHE A 185 7.71 -20.56 20.89
N LYS A 186 8.22 -20.46 22.12
CA LYS A 186 9.41 -21.18 22.58
C LYS A 186 9.32 -21.41 24.08
N ASN A 187 9.78 -22.55 24.59
CA ASN A 187 9.84 -22.85 26.02
C ASN A 187 8.50 -22.58 26.74
N ASN A 188 7.39 -23.03 26.14
CA ASN A 188 6.03 -22.84 26.64
C ASN A 188 5.58 -21.37 26.84
N LYS A 189 6.22 -20.43 26.12
CA LYS A 189 5.87 -18.99 26.15
C LYS A 189 5.77 -18.42 24.74
N THR A 190 4.88 -17.46 24.58
CA THR A 190 4.71 -16.67 23.34
C THR A 190 5.54 -15.40 23.41
N PHE A 191 6.23 -15.04 22.33
CA PHE A 191 7.10 -13.86 22.24
C PHE A 191 6.63 -12.88 21.17
N PRO A 192 5.56 -12.10 21.42
CA PRO A 192 5.05 -11.12 20.45
C PRO A 192 6.05 -10.00 20.15
N ASP A 193 6.88 -9.58 21.12
CA ASP A 193 7.93 -8.56 20.91
C ASP A 193 9.06 -9.00 19.99
N SER A 194 9.19 -10.29 19.71
CA SER A 194 10.17 -10.81 18.74
C SER A 194 9.69 -10.70 17.29
N SER A 195 8.42 -10.36 17.08
CA SER A 195 7.87 -10.15 15.74
C SER A 195 8.48 -8.93 15.07
N HIS A 196 8.55 -8.97 13.74
CA HIS A 196 8.90 -7.80 12.96
C HIS A 196 7.94 -6.64 13.26
N GLU A 197 8.42 -5.39 13.23
CA GLU A 197 7.67 -4.18 13.61
C GLU A 197 6.27 -4.10 12.96
N ARG A 198 6.13 -4.63 11.73
CA ARG A 198 4.87 -4.73 10.98
C ARG A 198 3.79 -5.59 11.66
N TYR A 199 4.18 -6.68 12.31
CA TYR A 199 3.27 -7.67 12.91
C TYR A 199 3.08 -7.45 14.40
N ARG A 200 3.91 -6.61 15.03
CA ARG A 200 3.81 -6.28 16.45
C ARG A 200 2.39 -5.83 16.80
N ASP A 201 1.86 -6.35 17.89
CA ASP A 201 0.51 -6.12 18.42
C ASP A 201 -0.67 -6.55 17.51
N ARG A 202 -0.39 -7.08 16.31
CA ARG A 202 -1.40 -7.58 15.36
C ARG A 202 -1.47 -9.10 15.31
N VAL A 203 -0.61 -9.82 16.03
CA VAL A 203 -0.52 -11.27 15.94
C VAL A 203 -0.64 -11.92 17.31
N GLU A 204 -1.41 -13.01 17.40
CA GLU A 204 -1.53 -13.78 18.62
C GLU A 204 -1.79 -15.26 18.34
N PHE A 205 -1.38 -16.12 19.27
CA PHE A 205 -1.77 -17.52 19.31
C PHE A 205 -3.04 -17.70 20.13
N PHE A 206 -3.77 -18.79 19.86
CA PHE A 206 -4.87 -19.26 20.70
C PHE A 206 -4.30 -19.99 21.91
N THR A 207 -3.90 -19.26 22.95
CA THR A 207 -3.21 -19.82 24.13
C THR A 207 -3.94 -20.99 24.79
N ALA A 208 -5.28 -20.98 24.80
CA ALA A 208 -6.11 -22.05 25.34
C ALA A 208 -6.09 -23.35 24.50
N GLU A 209 -5.72 -23.27 23.22
CA GLU A 209 -5.72 -24.39 22.27
C GLU A 209 -4.31 -25.00 22.08
N ILE A 210 -3.26 -24.31 22.54
CA ILE A 210 -1.87 -24.80 22.50
C ILE A 210 -1.70 -26.18 23.16
N PRO A 211 -2.28 -26.46 24.35
CA PRO A 211 -2.16 -27.78 24.97
C PRO A 211 -2.78 -28.92 24.14
N LYS A 212 -3.64 -28.59 23.17
CA LYS A 212 -4.25 -29.56 22.24
C LYS A 212 -3.45 -29.71 20.93
N GLY A 213 -2.25 -29.11 20.85
CA GLY A 213 -1.41 -29.13 19.66
C GLY A 213 -1.80 -28.10 18.60
N ASN A 214 -2.69 -27.14 18.90
CA ASN A 214 -3.11 -26.11 17.96
C ASN A 214 -2.28 -24.83 18.12
N PHE A 215 -1.45 -24.55 17.13
CA PHE A 215 -0.58 -23.38 17.04
C PHE A 215 -1.03 -22.43 15.91
N SER A 216 -2.33 -22.39 15.66
CA SER A 216 -2.90 -21.46 14.68
C SER A 216 -2.62 -20.01 15.08
N LEU A 217 -2.35 -19.19 14.07
CA LEU A 217 -2.02 -17.79 14.22
C LEU A 217 -3.24 -16.94 13.88
N ARG A 218 -3.65 -16.06 14.78
CA ARG A 218 -4.59 -14.98 14.47
C ARG A 218 -3.81 -13.73 14.06
N LEU A 219 -4.07 -13.24 12.86
CA LEU A 219 -3.55 -11.97 12.34
C LEU A 219 -4.70 -10.95 12.30
N LYS A 220 -4.58 -9.88 13.08
CA LYS A 220 -5.58 -8.83 13.26
C LYS A 220 -5.45 -7.71 12.24
N SER A 221 -6.59 -7.12 11.88
CA SER A 221 -6.67 -5.98 10.95
C SER A 221 -5.82 -6.18 9.70
N VAL A 222 -6.08 -7.24 8.94
CA VAL A 222 -5.28 -7.63 7.78
C VAL A 222 -5.24 -6.52 6.73
N ARG A 223 -4.06 -6.34 6.12
CA ARG A 223 -3.84 -5.32 5.08
C ARG A 223 -3.57 -5.95 3.74
N THR A 224 -3.78 -5.21 2.65
CA THR A 224 -3.44 -5.66 1.27
C THR A 224 -2.00 -6.16 1.13
N GLU A 225 -1.06 -5.57 1.87
CA GLU A 225 0.36 -5.98 1.93
C GLU A 225 0.63 -7.32 2.63
N ASP A 226 -0.32 -7.82 3.41
CA ASP A 226 -0.22 -9.10 4.12
C ASP A 226 -0.59 -10.29 3.21
N LYS A 227 -1.02 -10.03 1.97
CA LYS A 227 -1.29 -11.05 0.94
C LYS A 227 0.00 -11.79 0.54
N LYS A 228 0.44 -12.73 1.38
CA LYS A 228 1.68 -13.49 1.25
C LYS A 228 1.47 -14.95 1.64
N VAL A 229 2.54 -15.74 1.53
CA VAL A 229 2.59 -17.11 2.00
C VAL A 229 3.25 -17.13 3.39
N TYR A 230 2.54 -17.74 4.34
CA TYR A 230 2.97 -17.89 5.71
C TYR A 230 3.31 -19.35 5.96
N MET A 231 4.40 -19.61 6.67
CA MET A 231 4.87 -20.94 7.00
C MET A 231 4.90 -21.11 8.50
N CYS A 232 4.13 -22.07 9.01
CA CYS A 232 4.27 -22.57 10.36
C CYS A 232 5.38 -23.62 10.37
N LYS A 233 6.43 -23.40 11.17
CA LYS A 233 7.53 -24.34 11.34
C LYS A 233 7.59 -24.81 12.79
N VAL A 234 7.54 -26.13 12.98
CA VAL A 234 7.47 -26.79 14.29
C VAL A 234 8.72 -27.62 14.49
N PHE A 235 9.28 -27.57 15.70
CA PHE A 235 10.41 -28.39 16.13
C PHE A 235 10.03 -29.14 17.41
N ALA A 236 10.23 -30.46 17.40
CA ALA A 236 9.95 -31.32 18.55
C ALA A 236 10.95 -32.48 18.59
N GLY A 237 11.72 -32.63 19.68
CA GLY A 237 12.61 -33.78 19.90
C GLY A 237 13.60 -34.06 18.76
N GLY A 238 14.14 -33.01 18.13
CA GLY A 238 15.04 -33.13 16.97
C GLY A 238 14.35 -33.32 15.61
N LEU A 239 13.03 -33.54 15.57
CA LEU A 239 12.23 -33.56 14.34
C LEU A 239 11.82 -32.13 13.96
N SER A 240 11.66 -31.88 12.66
CA SER A 240 11.12 -30.62 12.15
C SER A 240 10.12 -30.85 11.03
N ALA A 241 9.00 -30.15 11.08
CA ALA A 241 7.97 -30.19 10.06
C ALA A 241 7.39 -28.80 9.85
N ASN A 242 6.71 -28.60 8.73
CA ASN A 242 6.12 -27.33 8.38
C ASN A 242 4.77 -27.50 7.70
N ALA A 243 3.98 -26.43 7.76
CA ALA A 243 2.79 -26.26 6.95
C ALA A 243 2.76 -24.82 6.42
N THR A 244 2.33 -24.65 5.17
CA THR A 244 2.21 -23.34 4.54
C THR A 244 0.74 -22.97 4.36
N VAL A 245 0.42 -21.71 4.59
CA VAL A 245 -0.91 -21.13 4.37
C VAL A 245 -0.77 -19.94 3.45
N VAL A 246 -1.57 -19.91 2.38
CA VAL A 246 -1.59 -18.81 1.42
C VAL A 246 -2.75 -17.88 1.74
N LEU A 247 -2.47 -16.59 1.93
CA LEU A 247 -3.49 -15.55 2.02
C LEU A 247 -3.67 -14.94 0.63
N GLU A 248 -4.67 -15.40 -0.14
CA GLU A 248 -4.78 -15.06 -1.58
C GLU A 248 -5.69 -13.87 -1.89
N ARG A 249 -6.81 -13.73 -1.18
CA ARG A 249 -7.89 -12.82 -1.58
C ARG A 249 -8.24 -11.90 -0.43
N LEU A 250 -7.87 -10.62 -0.60
CA LEU A 250 -8.37 -9.53 0.23
C LEU A 250 -9.45 -8.78 -0.54
N GLY A 251 -10.68 -8.84 -0.03
CA GLY A 251 -11.77 -8.01 -0.50
C GLY A 251 -11.53 -6.54 -0.13
N PHE A 252 -12.17 -5.63 -0.87
CA PHE A 252 -12.14 -4.21 -0.55
C PHE A 252 -12.87 -3.95 0.78
N SER A 253 -12.24 -3.23 1.71
CA SER A 253 -12.96 -2.72 2.89
C SER A 253 -13.99 -1.65 2.49
N SER A 254 -14.93 -1.36 3.39
CA SER A 254 -15.97 -0.33 3.16
C SER A 254 -15.40 1.01 2.72
N TRP A 255 -14.21 1.37 3.21
CA TRP A 255 -13.50 2.58 2.80
C TRP A 255 -12.99 2.52 1.36
N HIS A 256 -12.42 1.39 0.94
CA HIS A 256 -12.00 1.19 -0.46
C HIS A 256 -13.19 1.30 -1.42
N ILE A 257 -14.33 0.72 -1.06
CA ILE A 257 -15.57 0.82 -1.85
C ILE A 257 -16.04 2.27 -1.95
N ALA A 258 -15.96 3.03 -0.85
CA ALA A 258 -16.30 4.45 -0.86
C ALA A 258 -15.38 5.26 -1.78
N VAL A 259 -14.07 5.01 -1.77
CA VAL A 259 -13.12 5.68 -2.69
C VAL A 259 -13.48 5.38 -4.15
N LEU A 260 -13.75 4.11 -4.48
CA LEU A 260 -14.17 3.69 -5.82
C LEU A 260 -15.47 4.37 -6.26
N PHE A 261 -16.45 4.47 -5.35
CA PHE A 261 -17.70 5.18 -5.60
C PHE A 261 -17.46 6.66 -5.91
N PHE A 262 -16.64 7.37 -5.12
CA PHE A 262 -16.32 8.77 -5.38
C PHE A 262 -15.54 8.96 -6.70
N CYS A 263 -14.62 8.05 -7.04
CA CYS A 263 -13.90 8.10 -8.32
C CYS A 263 -14.84 7.89 -9.50
N PHE A 264 -15.71 6.88 -9.42
CA PHE A 264 -16.68 6.59 -10.48
C PHE A 264 -17.65 7.75 -10.66
N THR A 265 -18.22 8.27 -9.58
CA THR A 265 -19.13 9.42 -9.61
C THR A 265 -18.44 10.69 -10.12
N ALA A 266 -17.18 10.95 -9.76
CA ALA A 266 -16.43 12.08 -10.29
C ALA A 266 -16.20 11.98 -11.80
N GLY A 267 -15.66 10.85 -12.27
CA GLY A 267 -15.33 10.64 -13.68
C GLY A 267 -16.57 10.56 -14.57
N SER A 268 -17.47 9.62 -14.28
CA SER A 268 -18.71 9.45 -15.05
C SER A 268 -19.63 10.66 -14.92
N GLY A 269 -19.71 11.26 -13.72
CA GLY A 269 -20.49 12.48 -13.49
C GLY A 269 -20.00 13.67 -14.29
N ALA A 270 -18.67 13.89 -14.40
CA ALA A 270 -18.11 14.95 -15.23
C ALA A 270 -18.49 14.78 -16.71
N VAL A 271 -18.41 13.56 -17.24
CA VAL A 271 -18.79 13.25 -18.63
C VAL A 271 -20.29 13.43 -18.85
N LEU A 272 -21.13 12.91 -17.95
CA LEU A 272 -22.58 13.03 -18.05
C LEU A 272 -23.05 14.49 -17.96
N LEU A 273 -22.49 15.28 -17.05
CA LEU A 273 -22.78 16.71 -16.94
C LEU A 273 -22.36 17.45 -18.21
N LEU A 274 -21.22 17.08 -18.80
CA LEU A 274 -20.77 17.66 -20.06
C LEU A 274 -21.71 17.32 -21.23
N LEU A 275 -22.09 16.05 -21.38
CA LEU A 275 -23.03 15.62 -22.42
C LEU A 275 -24.39 16.32 -22.26
N SER A 276 -24.85 16.45 -21.01
CA SER A 276 -26.08 17.18 -20.67
C SER A 276 -26.00 18.66 -21.06
N LEU A 277 -24.84 19.31 -20.82
CA LEU A 277 -24.59 20.68 -21.25
C LEU A 277 -24.62 20.83 -22.78
N ILE A 278 -23.99 19.92 -23.51
CA ILE A 278 -23.98 19.92 -24.97
C ILE A 278 -25.40 19.74 -25.51
N TYR A 279 -26.14 18.78 -24.97
CA TYR A 279 -27.53 18.50 -25.35
C TYR A 279 -28.43 19.73 -25.10
N CYS A 280 -28.37 20.32 -23.90
CA CYS A 280 -29.16 21.51 -23.58
C CYS A 280 -28.80 22.71 -24.46
N ARG A 281 -27.52 22.88 -24.83
CA ARG A 281 -27.06 23.96 -25.71
C ARG A 281 -27.50 23.75 -27.17
N SER A 282 -27.61 22.49 -27.62
CA SER A 282 -28.08 22.16 -28.97
C SER A 282 -29.57 22.40 -29.18
N ASN A 283 -30.39 22.29 -28.13
CA ASN A 283 -31.86 22.29 -28.24
C ASN A 283 -32.53 23.67 -28.05
N ASN A 284 -31.75 24.77 -27.98
CA ASN A 284 -32.20 26.19 -28.01
C ASN A 284 -33.62 26.50 -27.47
N THR A 285 -33.93 26.20 -26.19
CA THR A 285 -35.22 26.62 -25.58
C THR A 285 -35.03 27.80 -24.62
N VAL A 286 -36.00 28.73 -24.56
CA VAL A 286 -35.88 29.96 -23.73
C VAL A 286 -35.89 29.65 -22.22
N SER A 287 -36.41 28.50 -21.80
CA SER A 287 -36.37 27.98 -20.42
C SER A 287 -34.99 27.43 -19.99
N THR A 288 -34.02 27.29 -20.89
CA THR A 288 -32.76 26.58 -20.60
C THR A 288 -31.70 27.43 -19.90
N SER A 289 -31.86 28.75 -19.75
CA SER A 289 -30.82 29.63 -19.15
C SER A 289 -30.42 29.21 -17.72
N ASN A 290 -31.40 29.05 -16.82
CA ASN A 290 -31.13 28.60 -15.45
C ASN A 290 -30.64 27.15 -15.38
N LYS A 291 -31.10 26.27 -16.29
CA LYS A 291 -30.68 24.86 -16.34
C LYS A 291 -29.24 24.71 -16.82
N ILE A 292 -28.86 25.43 -17.88
CA ILE A 292 -27.48 25.48 -18.39
C ILE A 292 -26.56 26.05 -17.31
N TRP A 293 -27.00 27.09 -16.60
CA TRP A 293 -26.26 27.68 -15.48
C TRP A 293 -25.97 26.66 -14.37
N ASN A 294 -27.02 25.98 -13.89
CA ASN A 294 -26.88 24.93 -12.86
C ASN A 294 -25.91 23.83 -13.32
N LEU A 295 -26.05 23.36 -14.56
CA LEU A 295 -25.20 22.32 -15.11
C LEU A 295 -23.73 22.76 -15.22
N GLN A 296 -23.45 24.01 -15.61
CA GLN A 296 -22.08 24.54 -15.67
C GLN A 296 -21.46 24.65 -14.28
N LEU A 297 -22.22 25.10 -13.29
CA LEU A 297 -21.77 25.18 -11.91
C LEU A 297 -21.51 23.78 -11.34
N SER A 298 -22.43 22.84 -11.57
CA SER A 298 -22.27 21.44 -11.19
C SER A 298 -21.05 20.80 -11.84
N LEU A 299 -20.76 21.07 -13.12
CA LEU A 299 -19.60 20.53 -13.82
C LEU A 299 -18.27 20.99 -13.18
N VAL A 300 -18.21 22.20 -12.65
CA VAL A 300 -17.02 22.73 -11.97
C VAL A 300 -16.88 22.20 -10.55
N PHE A 301 -17.96 22.18 -9.77
CA PHE A 301 -17.86 21.87 -8.34
C PHE A 301 -18.03 20.39 -8.02
N CYS A 302 -19.04 19.72 -8.57
CA CYS A 302 -19.43 18.38 -8.13
C CYS A 302 -18.31 17.35 -8.36
N PRO A 303 -17.71 17.21 -9.57
CA PRO A 303 -16.63 16.26 -9.79
C PRO A 303 -15.36 16.56 -8.97
N ASN A 304 -15.04 17.84 -8.74
CA ASN A 304 -13.87 18.23 -7.92
C ASN A 304 -14.10 17.93 -6.44
N ILE A 305 -15.30 18.14 -5.91
CA ILE A 305 -15.67 17.76 -4.54
C ILE A 305 -15.62 16.24 -4.37
N CYS A 306 -16.16 15.47 -5.33
CA CYS A 306 -16.07 14.01 -5.31
C CYS A 306 -14.61 13.53 -5.28
N MET A 307 -13.72 14.08 -6.14
CA MET A 307 -12.30 13.73 -6.10
C MET A 307 -11.62 14.15 -4.80
N PHE A 308 -11.95 15.32 -4.25
CA PHE A 308 -11.44 15.76 -2.95
C PHE A 308 -11.79 14.75 -1.84
N LEU A 309 -13.06 14.30 -1.79
CA LEU A 309 -13.49 13.28 -0.83
C LEU A 309 -12.81 11.93 -1.08
N ALA A 310 -12.64 11.53 -2.35
CA ALA A 310 -11.92 10.31 -2.71
C ALA A 310 -10.48 10.32 -2.17
N PHE A 311 -9.77 11.44 -2.32
CA PHE A 311 -8.39 11.56 -1.81
C PHE A 311 -8.31 11.63 -0.28
N ILE A 312 -9.29 12.22 0.40
CA ILE A 312 -9.37 12.16 1.87
C ILE A 312 -9.47 10.70 2.33
N LEU A 313 -10.41 9.94 1.74
CA LEU A 313 -10.62 8.54 2.09
C LEU A 313 -9.44 7.65 1.69
N TRP A 314 -8.79 7.96 0.56
CA TRP A 314 -7.54 7.34 0.17
C TRP A 314 -6.48 7.52 1.26
N GLY A 315 -6.33 8.71 1.84
CA GLY A 315 -5.38 8.97 2.92
C GLY A 315 -5.59 8.15 4.20
N PHE A 316 -6.83 7.76 4.50
CA PHE A 316 -7.14 6.89 5.64
C PHE A 316 -6.92 5.41 5.36
N THR A 317 -7.00 5.01 4.10
CA THR A 317 -6.88 3.61 3.70
C THR A 317 -5.44 3.26 3.39
N GLU A 318 -4.88 3.94 2.38
CA GLU A 318 -3.62 3.54 1.80
C GLU A 318 -2.71 4.73 1.46
N GLY A 319 -3.26 5.91 1.18
CA GLY A 319 -2.53 7.09 0.78
C GLY A 319 -1.56 7.58 1.87
N SER A 320 -0.45 8.17 1.42
CA SER A 320 0.42 8.86 2.39
C SER A 320 -0.22 10.18 2.84
N LEU A 321 0.13 10.66 4.03
CA LEU A 321 -0.34 11.95 4.53
C LEU A 321 0.04 13.09 3.55
N SER A 322 1.25 13.04 2.99
CA SER A 322 1.72 14.03 2.01
C SER A 322 0.92 14.00 0.71
N GLU A 323 0.68 12.81 0.16
CA GLU A 323 -0.13 12.62 -1.04
C GLU A 323 -1.57 13.11 -0.85
N THR A 324 -2.16 12.82 0.32
CA THR A 324 -3.51 13.24 0.66
C THR A 324 -3.63 14.76 0.71
N ILE A 325 -2.75 15.42 1.47
CA ILE A 325 -2.79 16.88 1.63
C ILE A 325 -2.54 17.57 0.28
N THR A 326 -1.56 17.10 -0.48
CA THR A 326 -1.20 17.68 -1.79
C THR A 326 -2.32 17.55 -2.80
N CYS A 327 -2.88 16.36 -2.98
CA CYS A 327 -3.98 16.13 -3.92
C CYS A 327 -5.24 16.89 -3.49
N CYS A 328 -5.61 16.87 -2.21
CA CYS A 328 -6.76 17.61 -1.70
C CYS A 328 -6.64 19.12 -1.96
N ALA A 329 -5.46 19.69 -1.75
CA ALA A 329 -5.20 21.11 -2.01
C ALA A 329 -5.36 21.47 -3.49
N LEU A 330 -5.00 20.56 -4.43
CA LEU A 330 -5.19 20.76 -5.86
C LEU A 330 -6.68 20.81 -6.24
N TYR A 331 -7.49 19.85 -5.76
CA TYR A 331 -8.93 19.83 -6.05
C TYR A 331 -9.69 20.98 -5.40
N PHE A 332 -9.16 21.55 -4.32
CA PHE A 332 -9.70 22.80 -3.76
C PHE A 332 -9.38 24.02 -4.64
N LEU A 333 -8.17 24.09 -5.21
CA LEU A 333 -7.73 25.20 -6.07
C LEU A 333 -8.39 25.16 -7.46
N ARG A 334 -8.68 23.97 -7.99
CA ARG A 334 -9.13 23.78 -9.39
C ARG A 334 -10.45 24.48 -9.74
N PRO A 335 -11.53 24.40 -8.94
CA PRO A 335 -12.77 25.15 -9.22
C PRO A 335 -12.53 26.65 -9.37
N VAL A 336 -11.64 27.22 -8.56
CA VAL A 336 -11.28 28.64 -8.62
C VAL A 336 -10.57 28.95 -9.93
N MET A 337 -9.58 28.15 -10.34
CA MET A 337 -8.89 28.32 -11.61
C MET A 337 -9.86 28.23 -12.80
N LEU A 338 -10.77 27.26 -12.80
CA LEU A 338 -11.79 27.09 -13.86
C LEU A 338 -12.75 28.29 -13.97
N ILE A 339 -13.15 28.90 -12.85
CA ILE A 339 -14.01 30.10 -12.84
C ILE A 339 -13.29 31.30 -13.47
N TRP A 340 -11.99 31.45 -13.22
CA TRP A 340 -11.19 32.52 -13.82
C TRP A 340 -10.94 32.30 -15.32
N ALA A 341 -11.04 31.06 -15.80
CA ALA A 341 -10.70 30.65 -17.17
C ALA A 341 -11.65 31.26 -18.18
N MET A 342 -12.88 31.48 -17.73
CA MET A 342 -14.00 31.71 -18.60
C MET A 342 -14.38 33.19 -18.67
N PRO A 343 -14.12 33.85 -19.81
CA PRO A 343 -14.58 35.21 -20.06
C PRO A 343 -16.08 35.32 -20.36
N TYR A 344 -16.74 34.21 -20.72
CA TYR A 344 -18.17 34.18 -21.08
C TYR A 344 -19.10 34.09 -19.86
N LEU A 345 -18.57 33.72 -18.71
CA LEU A 345 -19.28 33.67 -17.43
C LEU A 345 -19.37 35.05 -16.77
N LYS A 346 -19.55 36.13 -17.54
CA LYS A 346 -19.70 37.49 -17.00
C LYS A 346 -20.81 37.55 -15.93
N TYR A 347 -21.90 36.83 -16.17
CA TYR A 347 -23.02 36.67 -15.25
C TYR A 347 -22.65 35.92 -13.96
N LEU A 348 -21.87 34.84 -14.05
CA LEU A 348 -21.39 34.07 -12.89
C LEU A 348 -20.35 34.87 -12.08
N GLN A 349 -19.52 35.66 -12.76
CA GLN A 349 -18.59 36.60 -12.13
C GLN A 349 -19.30 37.72 -11.37
N ASP A 350 -20.48 38.17 -11.83
CA ASP A 350 -21.27 39.19 -11.15
C ASP A 350 -22.08 38.64 -9.96
N ILE A 351 -22.61 37.42 -10.02
CA ILE A 351 -23.29 36.77 -8.88
C ILE A 351 -22.28 36.33 -7.82
N LEU A 352 -21.20 35.66 -8.25
CA LEU A 352 -20.11 35.28 -7.35
C LEU A 352 -19.19 36.45 -7.05
N LYS A 353 -19.52 37.70 -7.39
CA LYS A 353 -18.63 38.85 -7.20
C LYS A 353 -18.21 39.04 -5.75
N THR A 354 -19.08 38.71 -4.80
CA THR A 354 -18.76 38.69 -3.36
C THR A 354 -17.78 37.55 -3.04
N TRP A 355 -18.01 36.36 -3.62
CA TRP A 355 -17.13 35.20 -3.47
C TRP A 355 -15.79 35.38 -4.18
N ILE A 356 -15.72 35.95 -5.38
CA ILE A 356 -14.49 36.29 -6.12
C ILE A 356 -13.78 37.48 -5.45
N LYS A 357 -14.56 38.42 -4.90
CA LYS A 357 -14.20 39.40 -3.84
C LYS A 357 -13.35 38.75 -2.74
N PHE A 358 -13.92 37.71 -2.16
CA PHE A 358 -13.34 36.97 -1.07
C PHE A 358 -12.14 36.14 -1.58
N PHE A 359 -12.37 35.12 -2.41
CA PHE A 359 -11.42 34.23 -3.08
C PHE A 359 -10.60 34.95 -4.17
N LYS A 360 -9.83 35.97 -3.77
CA LYS A 360 -8.82 36.58 -4.65
C LYS A 360 -7.76 35.52 -4.93
N ILE A 361 -7.44 35.27 -6.21
CA ILE A 361 -6.47 34.24 -6.65
C ILE A 361 -5.15 34.28 -5.86
N THR A 362 -4.72 35.48 -5.46
CA THR A 362 -3.53 35.72 -4.65
C THR A 362 -3.63 35.12 -3.24
N ARG A 363 -4.81 35.09 -2.63
CA ARG A 363 -5.06 34.59 -1.27
C ARG A 363 -5.22 33.08 -1.25
N GLU A 364 -5.92 32.50 -2.22
CA GLU A 364 -6.06 31.03 -2.28
C GLU A 364 -4.76 30.36 -2.67
N LEU A 365 -4.01 30.98 -3.59
CA LEU A 365 -2.65 30.54 -3.87
C LEU A 365 -1.76 30.68 -2.63
N ALA A 366 -1.98 31.72 -1.80
CA ALA A 366 -1.28 31.85 -0.53
C ALA A 366 -1.53 30.66 0.39
N ILE A 367 -2.80 30.34 0.60
CA ILE A 367 -3.23 29.23 1.44
C ILE A 367 -2.64 27.92 0.89
N PHE A 368 -2.75 27.68 -0.41
CA PHE A 368 -2.16 26.51 -1.08
C PHE A 368 -0.65 26.40 -0.84
N THR A 369 0.10 27.50 -1.05
CA THR A 369 1.55 27.51 -0.79
C THR A 369 1.88 27.26 0.68
N VAL A 370 1.17 27.88 1.62
CA VAL A 370 1.40 27.70 3.07
C VAL A 370 1.12 26.25 3.50
N VAL A 371 0.00 25.68 3.07
CA VAL A 371 -0.34 24.28 3.33
C VAL A 371 0.75 23.38 2.77
N PHE A 372 1.17 23.57 1.53
CA PHE A 372 2.16 22.72 0.90
C PHE A 372 3.53 22.76 1.59
N TYR A 373 4.06 23.95 1.85
CA TYR A 373 5.35 24.10 2.54
C TYR A 373 5.30 23.62 3.99
N SER A 374 4.14 23.70 4.65
CA SER A 374 3.98 23.08 5.97
C SER A 374 4.19 21.58 5.94
N VAL A 375 3.72 20.87 4.91
CA VAL A 375 3.91 19.43 4.77
C VAL A 375 5.39 19.11 4.56
N ILE A 376 6.08 19.86 3.69
CA ILE A 376 7.54 19.71 3.49
C ILE A 376 8.29 19.89 4.80
N PHE A 377 7.93 20.92 5.58
CA PHE A 377 8.58 21.19 6.86
C PHE A 377 8.34 20.08 7.87
N THR A 378 7.09 19.65 8.07
CA THR A 378 6.76 18.54 8.97
C THR A 378 7.49 17.26 8.53
N TYR A 379 7.56 17.02 7.22
CA TYR A 379 8.26 15.87 6.64
C TYR A 379 9.77 15.90 6.93
N GLY A 380 10.44 17.02 6.62
CA GLY A 380 11.86 17.18 6.90
C GLY A 380 12.16 17.10 8.40
N TRP A 381 11.32 17.71 9.24
CA TRP A 381 11.52 17.77 10.69
C TRP A 381 11.41 16.39 11.33
N ARG A 382 10.38 15.60 10.95
CA ARG A 382 10.20 14.21 11.41
C ARG A 382 11.40 13.32 11.10
N LYS A 383 12.11 13.59 10.00
CA LYS A 383 13.28 12.81 9.59
C LYS A 383 14.55 13.11 10.41
N ARG A 384 14.62 14.26 11.10
CA ARG A 384 15.85 14.73 11.77
C ARG A 384 15.72 15.00 13.27
N ALA A 385 14.51 15.20 13.80
CA ALA A 385 14.27 15.44 15.24
C ALA A 385 13.34 14.39 15.87
N HIS A 386 13.80 13.72 16.92
CA HIS A 386 13.05 12.71 17.69
C HIS A 386 11.96 13.27 18.63
N LEU A 387 11.54 14.54 18.50
CA LEU A 387 10.64 15.21 19.46
C LEU A 387 9.40 15.86 18.81
N ASP A 388 8.24 15.59 19.42
CA ASP A 388 6.89 15.62 18.85
C ASP A 388 6.16 16.99 18.91
N TRP A 389 6.87 18.10 19.09
CA TRP A 389 6.25 19.42 19.36
C TRP A 389 5.85 20.22 18.10
N SER A 390 5.58 19.55 16.97
CA SER A 390 5.44 20.19 15.64
C SER A 390 4.08 20.88 15.40
N GLY A 391 2.99 20.35 15.97
CA GLY A 391 1.64 20.87 15.71
C GLY A 391 1.37 22.23 16.35
N VAL A 392 1.99 22.52 17.49
CA VAL A 392 1.69 23.72 18.29
C VAL A 392 2.31 24.97 17.66
N TYR A 393 3.59 24.92 17.26
CA TYR A 393 4.24 26.04 16.58
C TYR A 393 3.62 26.33 15.21
N PHE A 394 3.26 25.29 14.47
CA PHE A 394 2.58 25.44 13.19
C PHE A 394 1.16 26.04 13.37
N GLY A 395 0.40 25.55 14.34
CA GLY A 395 -0.90 26.11 14.71
C GLY A 395 -0.82 27.58 15.10
N ILE A 396 0.23 27.99 15.84
CA ILE A 396 0.47 29.39 16.22
C ILE A 396 0.77 30.25 14.98
N VAL A 397 1.59 29.80 14.04
CA VAL A 397 1.90 30.54 12.81
C VAL A 397 0.65 30.72 11.93
N VAL A 398 -0.16 29.67 11.77
CA VAL A 398 -1.42 29.74 11.02
C VAL A 398 -2.43 30.65 11.72
N LEU A 399 -2.54 30.56 13.04
CA LEU A 399 -3.43 31.41 13.85
C LEU A 399 -3.01 32.89 13.74
N LEU A 400 -1.71 33.19 13.80
CA LEU A 400 -1.16 34.54 13.62
C LEU A 400 -1.45 35.07 12.21
N CYS A 401 -1.30 34.25 11.16
CA CYS A 401 -1.63 34.63 9.79
C CYS A 401 -3.13 34.92 9.62
N LEU A 402 -4.00 34.13 10.24
CA LEU A 402 -5.45 34.34 10.22
C LEU A 402 -5.87 35.59 11.01
N ILE A 403 -5.26 35.86 12.16
CA ILE A 403 -5.50 37.07 12.96
C ILE A 403 -5.05 38.32 12.21
N LEU A 404 -3.87 38.30 11.59
CA LEU A 404 -3.35 39.42 10.78
C LEU A 404 -4.23 39.70 9.54
N SER A 405 -4.90 38.68 8.99
CA SER A 405 -5.81 38.84 7.85
C SER A 405 -7.11 39.59 8.17
N ARG A 406 -7.53 39.67 9.44
CA ARG A 406 -8.77 40.32 9.89
C ARG A 406 -8.58 41.77 10.39
N GLY A 407 -7.35 42.22 10.60
CA GLY A 407 -7.05 43.32 11.55
C GLY A 407 -6.99 44.77 11.05
N PHE A 408 -7.03 45.10 9.75
CA PHE A 408 -6.69 46.47 9.34
C PHE A 408 -7.79 47.19 8.53
N LYS A 409 -8.24 48.34 9.08
CA LYS A 409 -9.22 49.26 8.48
C LYS A 409 -8.61 50.41 7.65
N ASN A 410 -7.28 50.55 7.62
CA ASN A 410 -6.58 51.71 7.01
C ASN A 410 -5.86 51.36 5.68
N GLN A 411 -6.32 51.87 4.53
CA GLN A 411 -5.92 51.43 3.17
C GLN A 411 -4.41 51.48 2.84
N ARG A 412 -3.63 52.40 3.42
CA ARG A 412 -2.18 52.51 3.14
C ARG A 412 -1.35 51.46 3.89
N TRP A 413 -1.68 51.19 5.16
CA TRP A 413 -1.02 50.16 5.96
C TRP A 413 -1.52 48.75 5.60
N ILE A 414 -2.76 48.61 5.14
CA ILE A 414 -3.24 47.37 4.52
C ILE A 414 -2.34 46.98 3.36
N LEU A 415 -1.91 47.90 2.48
CA LEU A 415 -1.10 47.54 1.33
C LEU A 415 0.32 47.06 1.68
N VAL A 416 0.92 47.64 2.73
CA VAL A 416 2.26 47.27 3.23
C VAL A 416 2.18 45.99 4.07
N CYS A 417 1.17 45.85 4.94
CA CYS A 417 0.97 44.66 5.76
C CYS A 417 0.44 43.46 4.94
N VAL A 418 -0.42 43.65 3.95
CA VAL A 418 -0.81 42.60 2.97
C VAL A 418 0.37 42.19 2.09
N TYR A 419 1.39 43.04 1.98
CA TYR A 419 2.60 42.73 1.23
C TYR A 419 3.65 42.00 2.09
N LEU A 420 3.96 42.50 3.30
CA LEU A 420 4.75 41.77 4.31
C LEU A 420 4.14 40.41 4.68
N CYS A 421 2.81 40.32 4.62
CA CYS A 421 2.03 39.10 4.79
C CYS A 421 1.58 38.50 3.44
N SER A 422 2.20 38.93 2.33
CA SER A 422 1.96 38.30 1.03
C SER A 422 2.55 36.90 1.07
N PRO A 423 1.90 35.91 0.43
CA PRO A 423 2.43 34.56 0.38
C PRO A 423 3.85 34.47 -0.12
N PHE A 424 4.24 35.43 -0.96
CA PHE A 424 5.56 35.49 -1.55
C PHE A 424 6.67 35.76 -0.50
N GLN A 425 6.45 36.72 0.42
CA GLN A 425 7.42 37.01 1.50
C GLN A 425 7.32 36.03 2.67
N LEU A 426 6.11 35.54 2.97
CA LEU A 426 5.91 34.48 3.96
C LEU A 426 6.63 33.18 3.55
N PHE A 427 6.63 32.87 2.25
CA PHE A 427 7.38 31.78 1.64
C PHE A 427 8.89 31.92 1.86
N GLN A 428 9.46 33.10 1.64
CA GLN A 428 10.91 33.32 1.80
C GLN A 428 11.37 33.34 3.27
N LEU A 429 10.56 33.89 4.17
CA LEU A 429 10.78 33.78 5.61
C LEU A 429 10.75 32.31 6.07
N PHE A 430 9.85 31.52 5.51
CA PHE A 430 9.74 30.09 5.79
C PHE A 430 10.92 29.28 5.22
N GLN A 431 11.44 29.63 4.03
CA GLN A 431 12.67 29.07 3.46
C GLN A 431 13.89 29.37 4.35
N LEU A 432 14.00 30.61 4.85
CA LEU A 432 15.04 30.99 5.81
C LEU A 432 14.94 30.20 7.11
N PHE A 433 13.72 30.03 7.63
CA PHE A 433 13.44 29.22 8.81
C PHE A 433 13.80 27.75 8.58
N LEU A 434 13.42 27.16 7.44
CA LEU A 434 13.82 25.81 7.03
C LEU A 434 15.36 25.67 6.98
N MET A 435 16.10 26.63 6.43
CA MET A 435 17.57 26.53 6.44
C MET A 435 18.15 26.60 7.87
N TYR A 436 17.67 27.56 8.66
CA TYR A 436 18.13 27.76 10.04
C TYR A 436 17.82 26.57 10.95
N SER A 437 16.58 26.08 10.91
CA SER A 437 16.08 24.95 11.70
C SER A 437 16.79 23.62 11.41
N PHE A 438 17.35 23.47 10.21
CA PHE A 438 18.05 22.25 9.78
C PHE A 438 19.58 22.38 9.90
N GLY A 439 20.09 23.43 10.56
CA GLY A 439 21.51 23.59 10.89
C GLY A 439 22.38 24.01 9.70
N TYR A 440 21.79 24.46 8.60
CA TYR A 440 22.51 25.05 7.49
C TYR A 440 22.45 26.57 7.64
N PRO A 441 23.56 27.22 8.04
CA PRO A 441 24.29 27.89 6.98
C PRO A 441 25.80 28.09 7.20
N SER A 442 26.55 28.03 6.10
CA SER A 442 27.60 29.03 5.89
C SER A 442 26.92 30.36 5.57
N LEU A 443 27.37 31.45 6.20
CA LEU A 443 26.78 32.80 6.14
C LEU A 443 26.38 33.26 4.71
N GLY A 444 27.09 32.79 3.67
CA GLY A 444 26.80 33.10 2.28
C GLY A 444 25.44 32.63 1.77
N HIS A 445 24.93 31.47 2.22
CA HIS A 445 23.63 30.96 1.76
C HIS A 445 22.47 31.84 2.27
N LEU A 446 22.55 32.28 3.52
CA LEU A 446 21.57 33.18 4.13
C LEU A 446 21.51 34.52 3.36
N ILE A 447 22.66 35.04 2.95
CA ILE A 447 22.78 36.27 2.18
C ILE A 447 22.14 36.11 0.79
N VAL A 448 22.38 35.00 0.10
CA VAL A 448 21.77 34.74 -1.23
C VAL A 448 20.25 34.70 -1.16
N VAL A 449 19.68 33.99 -0.19
CA VAL A 449 18.22 33.92 0.01
C VAL A 449 17.64 35.30 0.29
N MET A 450 18.28 36.07 1.19
CA MET A 450 17.84 37.42 1.54
C MET A 450 17.92 38.40 0.35
N VAL A 451 18.96 38.31 -0.47
CA VAL A 451 19.14 39.17 -1.67
C VAL A 451 18.10 38.86 -2.73
N LEU A 452 17.84 37.58 -3.03
CA LEU A 452 16.77 37.19 -3.97
C LEU A 452 15.39 37.64 -3.47
N SER A 453 15.18 37.61 -2.15
CA SER A 453 13.96 38.11 -1.53
C SER A 453 13.74 39.60 -1.76
N LEU A 454 14.78 40.41 -1.54
CA LEU A 454 14.74 41.85 -1.77
C LEU A 454 14.54 42.21 -3.25
N LEU A 455 15.15 41.45 -4.16
CA LEU A 455 15.00 41.62 -5.60
C LEU A 455 13.56 41.34 -6.08
N GLN A 456 12.92 40.31 -5.55
CA GLN A 456 11.52 40.01 -5.90
C GLN A 456 10.56 41.09 -5.41
N ILE A 457 10.86 41.68 -4.25
CA ILE A 457 10.11 42.82 -3.72
C ILE A 457 10.18 44.01 -4.67
N PHE A 458 11.40 44.33 -5.11
CA PHE A 458 11.62 45.42 -6.06
C PHE A 458 10.84 45.20 -7.36
N ILE A 459 10.83 43.97 -7.88
CA ILE A 459 10.10 43.61 -9.10
C ILE A 459 8.59 43.79 -8.98
N PHE A 460 7.97 43.40 -7.86
CA PHE A 460 6.52 43.58 -7.68
C PHE A 460 6.10 45.05 -7.64
N PHE A 461 6.96 45.93 -7.11
CA PHE A 461 6.71 47.37 -7.08
C PHE A 461 7.06 48.07 -8.40
N LEU A 462 7.86 47.44 -9.26
CA LEU A 462 8.33 47.99 -10.53
C LEU A 462 7.19 48.45 -11.46
N PRO A 463 6.07 47.71 -11.64
CA PRO A 463 4.91 48.17 -12.42
C PRO A 463 4.23 49.43 -11.85
N ARG A 464 4.24 49.62 -10.53
CA ARG A 464 3.69 50.84 -9.88
C ARG A 464 4.62 52.03 -10.01
N LEU A 465 5.94 51.78 -9.99
CA LEU A 465 6.96 52.80 -10.27
C LEU A 465 6.93 53.20 -11.75
N GLN A 466 6.73 52.26 -12.66
CA GLN A 466 6.51 52.49 -14.10
C GLN A 466 5.28 53.36 -14.40
N ALA A 467 4.21 53.24 -13.60
CA ALA A 467 3.02 54.09 -13.74
C ALA A 467 3.29 55.56 -13.36
N LYS A 468 4.30 55.84 -12.53
CA LYS A 468 4.69 57.19 -12.11
C LYS A 468 5.83 57.78 -12.93
N PHE A 469 6.75 56.95 -13.41
CA PHE A 469 7.96 57.40 -14.10
C PHE A 469 7.97 56.92 -15.56
N LYS A 470 7.79 57.86 -16.49
CA LYS A 470 7.80 57.67 -17.96
C LYS A 470 9.10 57.05 -18.51
N PHE A 471 10.18 57.03 -17.72
CA PHE A 471 11.52 56.58 -18.11
C PHE A 471 11.70 55.05 -18.04
N LEU A 472 10.96 54.31 -17.20
CA LEU A 472 10.99 52.82 -17.16
C LEU A 472 10.12 52.19 -18.27
N ARG A 473 10.14 52.76 -19.48
CA ARG A 473 9.19 52.45 -20.57
C ARG A 473 9.40 51.08 -21.23
N HIS A 474 10.56 50.44 -21.05
CA HIS A 474 10.84 49.12 -21.63
C HIS A 474 10.19 47.98 -20.83
N ARG A 475 8.90 47.75 -21.08
CA ARG A 475 8.11 46.63 -20.54
C ARG A 475 8.80 45.26 -20.72
N TRP A 476 9.59 45.09 -21.78
CA TRP A 476 10.40 43.89 -22.05
C TRP A 476 11.50 43.62 -21.02
N ILE A 477 12.20 44.66 -20.57
CA ILE A 477 13.29 44.53 -19.60
C ILE A 477 12.72 44.12 -18.23
N THR A 478 11.55 44.65 -17.87
CA THR A 478 10.87 44.26 -16.63
C THR A 478 10.32 42.83 -16.68
N LEU A 479 9.85 42.37 -17.84
CA LEU A 479 9.46 40.97 -18.05
C LEU A 479 10.64 40.02 -17.94
N PHE A 480 11.74 40.36 -18.62
CA PHE A 480 12.98 39.58 -18.55
C PHE A 480 13.49 39.50 -17.12
N GLY A 481 13.47 40.61 -16.38
CA GLY A 481 13.83 40.65 -14.95
C GLY A 481 12.92 39.78 -14.08
N ILE A 482 11.60 39.77 -14.32
CA ILE A 482 10.66 38.89 -13.59
C ILE A 482 11.04 37.43 -13.82
N ILE A 483 11.22 37.03 -15.08
CA ILE A 483 11.51 35.64 -15.46
C ILE A 483 12.85 35.20 -14.86
N THR A 484 13.89 36.01 -14.99
CA THR A 484 15.22 35.66 -14.47
C THR A 484 15.23 35.51 -12.95
N ILE A 485 14.54 36.38 -12.22
CA ILE A 485 14.45 36.29 -10.76
C ILE A 485 13.63 35.07 -10.32
N THR A 486 12.52 34.75 -11.00
CA THR A 486 11.77 33.52 -10.72
C THR A 486 12.57 32.26 -11.03
N LEU A 487 13.40 32.26 -12.07
CA LEU A 487 14.28 31.13 -12.39
C LEU A 487 15.38 30.95 -11.34
N LEU A 488 15.96 32.06 -10.85
CA LEU A 488 16.96 32.02 -9.77
C LEU A 488 16.35 31.52 -8.46
N ASP A 489 15.12 31.93 -8.12
CA ASP A 489 14.37 31.44 -6.96
C ASP A 489 14.12 29.93 -7.06
N PHE A 490 13.71 29.44 -8.25
CA PHE A 490 13.51 28.01 -8.51
C PHE A 490 14.81 27.19 -8.38
N ILE A 491 15.92 27.68 -8.93
CA ILE A 491 17.24 27.01 -8.83
C ILE A 491 17.69 26.92 -7.37
N LEU A 492 17.57 28.02 -6.62
CA LEU A 492 17.91 28.04 -5.19
C LEU A 492 17.05 27.04 -4.41
N LEU A 493 15.76 26.97 -4.71
CA LEU A 493 14.84 26.06 -4.04
C LEU A 493 15.16 24.58 -4.31
N ILE A 494 15.51 24.21 -5.55
CA ILE A 494 15.99 22.86 -5.86
C ILE A 494 17.26 22.53 -5.07
N TYR A 495 18.18 23.48 -5.00
CA TYR A 495 19.42 23.29 -4.24
C TYR A 495 19.15 23.04 -2.75
N VAL A 496 18.25 23.83 -2.14
CA VAL A 496 17.83 23.64 -0.74
C VAL A 496 17.13 22.30 -0.53
N LEU A 497 16.23 21.88 -1.42
CA LEU A 497 15.57 20.57 -1.34
C LEU A 497 16.56 19.41 -1.41
N ARG A 498 17.53 19.48 -2.34
CA ARG A 498 18.57 18.45 -2.46
C ARG A 498 19.43 18.38 -1.19
N ALA A 499 19.65 19.51 -0.52
CA ALA A 499 20.36 19.55 0.75
C ALA A 499 19.54 18.98 1.93
N ILE A 500 18.21 19.15 1.92
CA ILE A 500 17.30 18.63 2.96
C ILE A 500 17.01 17.13 2.76
N LEU A 501 16.83 16.70 1.52
CA LEU A 501 16.40 15.37 1.15
C LEU A 501 17.61 14.54 0.71
N GLU A 502 18.23 13.85 1.66
CA GLU A 502 19.40 12.98 1.45
C GLU A 502 19.15 11.81 0.46
N ARG A 503 17.89 11.54 0.08
CA ARG A 503 17.50 10.42 -0.79
C ARG A 503 16.88 10.93 -2.09
N GLU A 504 17.47 10.56 -3.23
CA GLU A 504 17.11 11.09 -4.56
C GLU A 504 15.63 10.88 -4.94
N LYS A 505 15.03 9.73 -4.60
CA LYS A 505 13.64 9.41 -4.99
C LYS A 505 12.61 10.37 -4.39
N GLU A 506 12.75 10.69 -3.10
CA GLU A 506 11.85 11.61 -2.39
C GLU A 506 12.01 13.05 -2.92
N CYS A 507 13.21 13.43 -3.35
CA CYS A 507 13.50 14.75 -3.92
C CYS A 507 12.69 15.03 -5.18
N TRP A 508 12.56 14.05 -6.07
CA TRP A 508 11.81 14.20 -7.32
C TRP A 508 10.32 14.44 -7.11
N GLU A 509 9.73 13.87 -6.07
CA GLU A 509 8.30 14.07 -5.73
C GLU A 509 8.03 15.54 -5.38
N TRP A 510 8.87 16.12 -4.52
CA TRP A 510 8.74 17.51 -4.08
C TRP A 510 9.10 18.53 -5.18
N ILE A 511 10.06 18.22 -6.05
CA ILE A 511 10.44 19.08 -7.19
C ILE A 511 9.22 19.34 -8.10
N ARG A 512 8.39 18.33 -8.37
CA ARG A 512 7.21 18.47 -9.24
C ARG A 512 6.21 19.50 -8.72
N VAL A 513 5.91 19.44 -7.43
CA VAL A 513 4.92 20.34 -6.82
C VAL A 513 5.48 21.76 -6.71
N ILE A 514 6.78 21.88 -6.46
CA ILE A 514 7.45 23.16 -6.42
C ILE A 514 7.45 23.83 -7.79
N LEU A 515 7.75 23.07 -8.85
CA LEU A 515 7.61 23.54 -10.22
C LEU A 515 6.18 24.04 -10.48
N PHE A 516 5.17 23.31 -10.01
CA PHE A 516 3.76 23.74 -10.13
C PHE A 516 3.49 25.07 -9.41
N ILE A 517 3.98 25.24 -8.19
CA ILE A 517 3.86 26.49 -7.42
C ILE A 517 4.52 27.66 -8.15
N GLU A 518 5.70 27.46 -8.74
CA GLU A 518 6.37 28.50 -9.52
C GLU A 518 5.56 28.92 -10.76
N VAL A 519 4.96 27.95 -11.47
CA VAL A 519 4.06 28.25 -12.59
C VAL A 519 2.85 29.06 -12.12
N LEU A 520 2.24 28.69 -10.99
CA LEU A 520 1.11 29.44 -10.43
C LEU A 520 1.51 30.87 -9.98
N LYS A 521 2.72 31.05 -9.41
CA LYS A 521 3.26 32.38 -9.09
C LYS A 521 3.35 33.26 -10.34
N LEU A 522 3.86 32.71 -11.45
CA LEU A 522 3.93 33.41 -12.73
C LEU A 522 2.54 33.82 -13.22
N ILE A 523 1.53 32.93 -13.16
CA ILE A 523 0.14 33.25 -13.55
C ILE A 523 -0.42 34.45 -12.77
N VAL A 524 -0.09 34.57 -11.48
CA VAL A 524 -0.52 35.72 -10.65
C VAL A 524 0.17 37.02 -11.06
N ILE A 525 1.46 36.97 -11.41
CA ILE A 525 2.24 38.13 -11.84
C ILE A 525 1.75 38.63 -13.21
N PHE A 526 1.49 37.71 -14.14
CA PHE A 526 1.07 37.98 -15.51
C PHE A 526 -0.42 38.33 -15.67
N LYS A 527 -1.14 38.60 -14.57
CA LYS A 527 -2.57 38.93 -14.60
C LYS A 527 -2.85 40.22 -15.39
N ALA A 528 -2.95 40.07 -16.70
CA ALA A 528 -3.54 41.01 -17.62
C ALA A 528 -5.01 40.60 -17.80
N ASN A 529 -5.94 41.54 -17.63
CA ASN A 529 -7.35 41.36 -17.97
C ASN A 529 -7.48 41.20 -19.49
N VAL A 530 -7.24 40.01 -20.03
CA VAL A 530 -7.35 39.78 -21.47
C VAL A 530 -8.33 38.67 -21.79
N GLN A 531 -9.38 39.08 -22.49
CA GLN A 531 -10.39 38.23 -23.10
C GLN A 531 -9.83 37.64 -24.40
N VAL A 532 -9.30 36.42 -24.35
CA VAL A 532 -9.04 35.60 -25.55
C VAL A 532 -10.03 34.45 -25.53
N SER A 533 -10.97 34.44 -26.46
CA SER A 533 -12.25 33.75 -26.24
C SER A 533 -12.26 32.27 -26.63
N ARG A 534 -11.60 31.86 -27.73
CA ARG A 534 -11.64 30.46 -28.22
C ARG A 534 -10.75 29.47 -27.47
N CYS A 535 -9.54 29.87 -27.06
CA CYS A 535 -8.62 28.96 -26.36
C CYS A 535 -9.10 28.59 -24.94
N ASN A 536 -10.01 29.39 -24.38
CA ASN A 536 -10.51 29.21 -23.02
C ASN A 536 -11.55 28.09 -22.92
N GLU A 537 -12.26 27.76 -24.00
CA GLU A 537 -13.21 26.65 -24.03
C GLU A 537 -12.49 25.30 -23.95
N ILE A 538 -11.44 25.10 -24.76
CA ILE A 538 -10.64 23.85 -24.74
C ILE A 538 -9.99 23.64 -23.36
N MET A 539 -9.45 24.72 -22.78
CA MET A 539 -8.84 24.70 -21.46
C MET A 539 -9.85 24.34 -20.37
N TYR A 540 -11.05 24.93 -20.42
CA TYR A 540 -12.14 24.63 -19.50
C TYR A 540 -12.55 23.16 -19.60
N MET A 541 -12.73 22.65 -20.81
CA MET A 541 -13.10 21.25 -21.07
C MET A 541 -12.04 20.28 -20.55
N PHE A 542 -10.77 20.57 -20.81
CA PHE A 542 -9.65 19.76 -20.32
C PHE A 542 -9.59 19.77 -18.79
N GLY A 543 -9.67 20.94 -18.14
CA GLY A 543 -9.58 21.03 -16.68
C GLY A 543 -10.82 20.52 -15.93
N ALA A 544 -12.02 20.72 -16.47
CA ALA A 544 -13.28 20.32 -15.85
C ALA A 544 -13.62 18.84 -16.05
N VAL A 545 -13.13 18.21 -17.13
CA VAL A 545 -13.43 16.81 -17.45
C VAL A 545 -12.17 15.98 -17.64
N GLY A 546 -11.24 16.41 -18.49
CA GLY A 546 -10.04 15.64 -18.84
C GLY A 546 -9.15 15.29 -17.63
N VAL A 547 -8.77 16.30 -16.84
CA VAL A 547 -7.92 16.08 -15.66
C VAL A 547 -8.65 15.25 -14.60
N ILE A 548 -9.97 15.44 -14.42
CA ILE A 548 -10.76 14.67 -13.45
C ILE A 548 -10.83 13.20 -13.86
N LEU A 549 -11.12 12.92 -15.13
CA LEU A 549 -11.15 11.56 -15.66
C LEU A 549 -9.80 10.86 -15.50
N LEU A 550 -8.70 11.55 -15.85
CA LEU A 550 -7.37 10.99 -15.72
C LEU A 550 -7.09 10.59 -14.26
N SER A 551 -7.37 11.50 -13.32
CA SER A 551 -7.14 11.22 -11.90
C SER A 551 -8.07 10.15 -11.34
N SER A 552 -9.36 10.13 -11.72
CA SER A 552 -10.30 9.13 -11.24
C SER A 552 -9.93 7.73 -11.74
N VAL A 553 -9.55 7.62 -13.02
CA VAL A 553 -9.10 6.35 -13.61
C VAL A 553 -7.80 5.90 -12.97
N THR A 554 -6.85 6.82 -12.75
CA THR A 554 -5.56 6.49 -12.12
C THR A 554 -5.75 5.96 -10.70
N LEU A 555 -6.53 6.65 -9.86
CA LEU A 555 -6.78 6.21 -8.49
C LEU A 555 -7.55 4.88 -8.43
N THR A 556 -8.55 4.72 -9.31
CA THR A 556 -9.31 3.45 -9.44
C THR A 556 -8.41 2.29 -9.87
N ALA A 557 -7.54 2.51 -10.85
CA ALA A 557 -6.61 1.49 -11.34
C ALA A 557 -5.59 1.10 -10.27
N GLU A 558 -5.05 2.07 -9.54
CA GLU A 558 -4.09 1.80 -8.45
C GLU A 558 -4.71 0.95 -7.35
N LEU A 559 -5.92 1.30 -6.89
CA LEU A 559 -6.68 0.52 -5.90
C LEU A 559 -6.91 -0.93 -6.35
N ILE A 560 -7.34 -1.14 -7.60
CA ILE A 560 -7.63 -2.47 -8.15
C ILE A 560 -6.34 -3.29 -8.32
N LEU A 561 -5.30 -2.67 -8.87
CA LEU A 561 -4.02 -3.35 -9.09
C LEU A 561 -3.37 -3.73 -7.78
N LYS A 562 -3.45 -2.86 -6.77
CA LYS A 562 -2.93 -3.17 -5.44
C LYS A 562 -3.73 -4.26 -4.73
N ALA A 563 -5.06 -4.23 -4.77
CA ALA A 563 -5.88 -5.32 -4.23
C ALA A 563 -5.56 -6.67 -4.90
N ARG A 564 -5.23 -6.64 -6.21
CA ARG A 564 -4.82 -7.83 -6.94
C ARG A 564 -3.40 -8.29 -6.59
N ASN A 565 -2.44 -7.38 -6.56
CA ASN A 565 -1.01 -7.69 -6.47
C ASN A 565 -0.46 -7.69 -5.03
N GLY A 566 -1.20 -7.13 -4.07
CA GLY A 566 -0.80 -6.94 -2.68
C GLY A 566 0.18 -5.76 -2.46
N GLU A 567 0.65 -5.12 -3.53
CA GLU A 567 1.63 -4.03 -3.48
C GLU A 567 1.26 -2.92 -4.45
N ARG A 568 1.66 -1.68 -4.12
CA ARG A 568 1.41 -0.51 -4.97
C ARG A 568 2.19 -0.66 -6.27
N VAL A 569 1.55 -0.32 -7.39
CA VAL A 569 2.20 -0.26 -8.69
C VAL A 569 2.90 1.10 -8.84
N LEU A 570 2.24 2.16 -8.37
CA LEU A 570 2.82 3.49 -8.26
C LEU A 570 3.17 3.78 -6.81
N ASN A 571 4.45 4.02 -6.55
CA ASN A 571 4.91 4.42 -5.22
C ASN A 571 4.30 5.77 -4.78
N ASP A 572 4.03 6.68 -5.73
CA ASP A 572 3.42 7.99 -5.51
C ASP A 572 2.45 8.32 -6.66
N LEU A 573 1.17 8.53 -6.34
CA LEU A 573 0.14 8.88 -7.31
C LEU A 573 0.33 10.31 -7.86
N GLY A 574 1.09 11.15 -7.14
CA GLY A 574 1.52 12.46 -7.58
C GLY A 574 2.30 12.44 -8.89
N VAL A 575 2.87 11.29 -9.28
CA VAL A 575 3.54 11.09 -10.59
C VAL A 575 2.62 11.38 -11.77
N ILE A 576 1.31 11.17 -11.62
CA ILE A 576 0.34 11.35 -12.72
C ILE A 576 -0.49 12.61 -12.48
N VAL A 577 -0.93 12.82 -11.24
CA VAL A 577 -1.81 13.95 -10.89
C VAL A 577 -1.10 15.29 -11.12
N PHE A 578 0.14 15.46 -10.64
CA PHE A 578 0.85 16.74 -10.76
C PHE A 578 1.22 17.13 -12.20
N PRO A 579 1.79 16.25 -13.04
CA PRO A 579 2.10 16.63 -14.42
C PRO A 579 0.86 17.06 -15.22
N SER A 580 -0.28 16.39 -15.01
CA SER A 580 -1.52 16.77 -15.70
C SER A 580 -2.02 18.18 -15.30
N GLU A 581 -1.89 18.54 -14.02
CA GLU A 581 -2.19 19.88 -13.52
C GLU A 581 -1.17 20.93 -13.97
N CYS A 582 0.11 20.57 -14.01
CA CYS A 582 1.17 21.41 -14.56
C CYS A 582 0.91 21.76 -16.02
N VAL A 583 0.49 20.78 -16.84
CA VAL A 583 0.15 21.01 -18.25
C VAL A 583 -1.01 22.01 -18.36
N PHE A 584 -2.05 21.85 -17.53
CA PHE A 584 -3.16 22.80 -17.48
C PHE A 584 -2.70 24.22 -17.11
N ALA A 585 -1.89 24.37 -16.06
CA ALA A 585 -1.39 25.67 -15.61
C ALA A 585 -0.40 26.31 -16.60
N LEU A 586 0.48 25.53 -17.23
CA LEU A 586 1.42 26.02 -18.25
C LEU A 586 0.68 26.50 -19.50
N TYR A 587 -0.32 25.75 -19.95
CA TYR A 587 -1.16 26.15 -21.08
C TYR A 587 -1.88 27.48 -20.78
N TRP A 588 -2.42 27.61 -19.56
CA TRP A 588 -3.01 28.86 -19.11
C TRP A 588 -2.02 30.04 -19.12
N LEU A 589 -0.83 29.83 -18.55
CA LEU A 589 0.21 30.84 -18.52
C LEU A 589 0.60 31.30 -19.93
N ALA A 590 0.75 30.35 -20.86
CA ALA A 590 1.05 30.64 -22.25
C ALA A 590 -0.04 31.52 -22.90
N LEU A 591 -1.31 31.25 -22.63
CA LEU A 591 -2.42 32.10 -23.10
C LEU A 591 -2.34 33.52 -22.54
N GLN A 592 -2.04 33.69 -21.25
CA GLN A 592 -1.87 35.01 -20.63
C GLN A 592 -0.69 35.77 -21.23
N MET A 593 0.45 35.10 -21.44
CA MET A 593 1.64 35.70 -22.05
C MET A 593 1.38 36.14 -23.49
N HIS A 594 0.72 35.30 -24.30
CA HIS A 594 0.33 35.66 -25.66
C HIS A 594 -0.59 36.89 -25.68
N ALA A 595 -1.57 36.92 -24.78
CA ALA A 595 -2.53 38.00 -24.68
C ALA A 595 -1.88 39.31 -24.22
N TYR A 596 -0.96 39.24 -23.26
CA TYR A 596 -0.11 40.37 -22.84
C TYR A 596 0.73 40.89 -24.01
N TRP A 597 1.40 40.01 -24.76
CA TRP A 597 2.20 40.36 -25.92
C TRP A 597 1.37 41.14 -26.96
N LYS A 598 0.17 40.65 -27.25
CA LYS A 598 -0.76 41.29 -28.20
C LYS A 598 -1.09 42.74 -27.80
N ILE A 599 -1.38 42.99 -26.52
CA ILE A 599 -1.66 44.34 -25.99
C ILE A 599 -0.43 45.24 -26.10
N VAL A 600 0.76 44.71 -25.81
CA VAL A 600 2.01 45.47 -25.92
C VAL A 600 2.28 45.87 -27.37
N THR A 601 2.04 44.99 -28.33
CA THR A 601 2.23 45.28 -29.77
C THR A 601 1.21 46.27 -30.32
N THR A 602 -0.08 46.17 -29.95
CA THR A 602 -1.12 47.09 -30.47
C THR A 602 -1.12 48.46 -29.78
N GLY A 603 -0.65 48.56 -28.54
CA GLY A 603 -0.40 49.85 -27.87
C GLY A 603 0.74 50.67 -28.49
N PHE A 604 1.57 50.04 -29.34
CA PHE A 604 2.65 50.70 -30.08
C PHE A 604 2.14 51.48 -31.30
N THR A 605 1.04 51.03 -31.92
CA THR A 605 0.49 51.63 -33.15
C THR A 605 -0.33 52.92 -32.95
N GLN A 606 -0.72 53.27 -31.73
CA GLN A 606 -1.50 54.51 -31.46
C GLN A 606 -0.64 55.74 -31.06
N ASN A 607 0.70 55.63 -31.01
CA ASN A 607 1.58 56.71 -30.51
C ASN A 607 2.74 57.05 -31.48
N LEU A 608 2.43 57.30 -32.76
CA LEU A 608 3.33 58.00 -33.67
C LEU A 608 2.76 59.40 -33.97
N PRO A 609 3.48 60.50 -33.66
CA PRO A 609 3.06 61.83 -34.07
C PRO A 609 3.55 62.08 -35.50
N HIS A 610 2.64 62.35 -36.44
CA HIS A 610 3.02 62.95 -37.72
C HIS A 610 2.40 64.34 -37.90
N ARG A 611 3.24 65.35 -37.65
CA ARG A 611 3.25 66.73 -38.21
C ARG A 611 4.65 66.84 -38.84
N SER A 612 4.93 67.35 -40.04
CA SER A 612 4.14 68.04 -41.07
C SER A 612 5.04 68.39 -42.29
N HIS A 613 4.38 68.67 -43.43
CA HIS A 613 4.73 69.63 -44.51
C HIS A 613 5.78 69.31 -45.60
N LEU A 614 5.30 69.20 -46.87
CA LEU A 614 5.26 70.23 -47.95
C LEU A 614 5.69 69.73 -49.37
N ARG A 615 4.74 69.88 -50.31
CA ARG A 615 4.86 70.34 -51.73
C ARG A 615 5.45 69.42 -52.81
N SER A 616 4.60 68.97 -53.75
CA SER A 616 4.48 69.52 -55.14
C SER A 616 3.33 68.87 -55.96
N THR A 617 2.47 69.72 -56.55
CA THR A 617 1.79 69.69 -57.89
C THR A 617 1.45 68.33 -58.56
N THR A 618 0.29 68.05 -59.18
CA THR A 618 -0.61 68.79 -60.12
C THR A 618 -1.92 67.98 -60.32
N GLU A 619 -3.04 68.67 -60.65
CA GLU A 619 -4.16 68.30 -61.57
C GLU A 619 -4.87 66.92 -61.40
N ASP A 620 -6.21 66.80 -61.26
CA ASP A 620 -7.26 67.16 -62.22
C ASP A 620 -8.70 67.24 -61.60
N HIS A 621 -9.59 67.89 -62.36
CA HIS A 621 -11.06 68.04 -62.26
C HIS A 621 -11.84 66.72 -61.95
N GLU A 622 -13.05 66.68 -61.35
CA GLU A 622 -14.40 67.13 -61.81
C GLU A 622 -15.41 66.97 -60.63
N THR A 623 -16.14 68.01 -60.20
CA THR A 623 -17.59 68.29 -60.40
C THR A 623 -18.64 67.18 -60.09
N GLU A 624 -19.50 67.46 -59.09
CA GLU A 624 -20.99 67.37 -59.03
C GLU A 624 -21.46 67.04 -57.59
N ASN A 625 -22.14 67.97 -56.88
CA ASN A 625 -23.60 68.15 -56.78
C ASN A 625 -24.33 66.87 -56.28
N LEU A 626 -25.23 66.84 -55.30
CA LEU A 626 -26.19 67.83 -54.79
C LEU A 626 -26.87 67.30 -53.50
N SER A 627 -27.38 68.24 -52.68
CA SER A 627 -28.58 68.17 -51.83
C SER A 627 -28.67 67.22 -50.61
N ALA A 628 -28.62 67.84 -49.42
CA ALA A 628 -29.58 67.57 -48.34
C ALA A 628 -30.95 68.20 -48.69
N PRO A 629 -32.08 67.81 -48.06
CA PRO A 629 -32.35 68.30 -46.70
C PRO A 629 -33.03 67.30 -45.74
N ASP A 630 -32.78 67.55 -44.46
CA ASP A 630 -33.61 67.40 -43.25
C ASP A 630 -35.13 67.69 -43.44
N PRO A 631 -36.04 67.57 -42.44
CA PRO A 631 -35.86 67.18 -41.02
C PRO A 631 -37.01 66.35 -40.36
N ASP A 632 -36.84 66.09 -39.05
CA ASP A 632 -37.82 65.96 -37.94
C ASP A 632 -38.88 64.84 -37.91
N VAL A 633 -38.76 63.92 -36.92
CA VAL A 633 -39.56 63.86 -35.66
C VAL A 633 -38.73 63.17 -34.56
#